data_AF-A0A1J3F331-F1
#
_entry.id   AF-A0A1J3F331-F1
#
_cell.length_a   1.000
_cell.length_b   1.000
_cell.length_c   1.000
_cell.angle_alpha   90.00
_cell.angle_beta   90.00
_cell.angle_gamma   90.00
#
_symmetry.space_group_name_H-M   'P 1'
#
loop_
_entity.id
_entity.type
_entity.pdbx_description
1 polymer ?
#
loop_
_entity_poly.entity_id
_entity_poly.type
_entity_poly.pdbx_seq_one_letter_code
_entity_poly.pdbx_strand_id
1 'polypeptide(L)'
;MAPEVLRNEPADEKCDVYSYGVILWELFTLQQPWGKMNPMQVVGAVGFQHRRLDIPDFVDPAIADLISKCWQTDSKLRPSFAEIMACLKRLQKPVTGSNIPRPVPTSSSSLTTEPEQKD
;
A
#
# COMPACT_ATOMS: atom_id res chain seq x y z
N MET A 1 -7.27 -4.81 -2.13
CA MET A 1 -8.14 -4.97 -0.95
C MET A 1 -7.87 -6.32 -0.31
N ALA A 2 -8.01 -6.39 1.02
CA ALA A 2 -7.83 -7.64 1.77
C ALA A 2 -8.98 -8.65 1.51
N PRO A 3 -8.73 -9.95 1.64
CA PRO A 3 -9.72 -10.99 1.38
C PRO A 3 -10.98 -10.86 2.25
N GLU A 4 -10.84 -10.57 3.54
CA GLU A 4 -11.95 -10.38 4.48
C GLU A 4 -12.83 -9.18 4.11
N VAL A 5 -12.23 -8.09 3.62
CA VAL A 5 -12.99 -6.92 3.15
C VAL A 5 -13.78 -7.26 1.88
N LEU A 6 -13.15 -7.98 0.95
CA LEU A 6 -13.80 -8.43 -0.29
C LEU A 6 -14.94 -9.42 -0.03
N ARG A 7 -14.88 -10.16 1.08
CA ARG A 7 -15.93 -11.10 1.53
C ARG A 7 -16.97 -10.45 2.44
N ASN A 8 -16.85 -9.15 2.74
CA ASN A 8 -17.70 -8.44 3.70
C ASN A 8 -17.72 -9.10 5.10
N GLU A 9 -16.55 -9.56 5.55
CA GLU A 9 -16.30 -10.11 6.89
C GLU A 9 -15.79 -9.01 7.84
N PRO A 10 -15.82 -9.23 9.17
CA PRO A 10 -15.21 -8.31 10.12
C PRO A 10 -13.74 -8.05 9.76
N ALA A 11 -13.39 -6.76 9.62
CA ALA A 11 -12.06 -6.30 9.30
C ALA A 11 -11.59 -5.31 10.37
N ASP A 12 -10.29 -5.32 10.64
CA ASP A 12 -9.58 -4.42 11.53
C ASP A 12 -8.46 -3.70 10.76
N GLU A 13 -7.52 -3.06 11.45
CA GLU A 13 -6.41 -2.34 10.83
C GLU A 13 -5.50 -3.24 9.97
N LYS A 14 -5.57 -4.57 10.11
CA LYS A 14 -4.77 -5.50 9.30
C LYS A 14 -5.22 -5.53 7.84
N CYS A 15 -6.42 -5.05 7.51
CA CYS A 15 -6.82 -4.91 6.11
C CYS A 15 -6.02 -3.82 5.37
N ASP A 16 -5.57 -2.78 6.09
CA ASP A 16 -4.65 -1.76 5.57
C ASP A 16 -3.25 -2.33 5.36
N VAL A 17 -2.79 -3.20 6.26
CA VAL A 17 -1.51 -3.92 6.10
C VAL A 17 -1.49 -4.76 4.83
N TYR A 18 -2.59 -5.47 4.54
CA TYR A 18 -2.72 -6.21 3.28
C TYR A 18 -2.60 -5.29 2.07
N SER A 19 -3.35 -4.18 2.09
CA SER A 19 -3.36 -3.21 0.99
C SER A 19 -1.98 -2.56 0.81
N TYR A 20 -1.26 -2.31 1.90
CA TYR A 20 0.13 -1.86 1.88
C TYR A 20 1.07 -2.89 1.23
N GLY A 21 0.91 -4.19 1.50
CA GLY A 21 1.66 -5.24 0.81
C GLY A 21 1.46 -5.24 -0.71
N VAL A 22 0.22 -5.01 -1.16
CA VAL A 22 -0.09 -4.86 -2.60
C VAL A 22 0.56 -3.61 -3.19
N ILE A 23 0.56 -2.49 -2.47
CA ILE A 23 1.25 -1.25 -2.90
C ILE A 23 2.76 -1.47 -2.98
N LEU A 24 3.37 -2.13 -1.99
CA LEU A 24 4.79 -2.47 -2.05
C LEU A 24 5.10 -3.31 -3.29
N TRP A 25 4.28 -4.32 -3.58
CA TRP A 25 4.43 -5.10 -4.82
C TRP A 25 4.35 -4.22 -6.07
N GLU A 26 3.37 -3.30 -6.15
CA GLU A 26 3.22 -2.37 -7.28
C GLU A 26 4.46 -1.49 -7.45
N LEU A 27 5.00 -0.94 -6.36
CA LEU A 27 6.18 -0.08 -6.39
C LEU A 27 7.44 -0.82 -6.85
N PHE A 28 7.66 -2.05 -6.39
CA PHE A 28 8.85 -2.81 -6.73
C PHE A 28 8.78 -3.47 -8.11
N THR A 29 7.58 -3.80 -8.57
CA THR A 29 7.39 -4.41 -9.90
C THR A 29 7.11 -3.40 -11.01
N LEU A 30 6.67 -2.19 -10.64
CA LEU A 30 6.14 -1.16 -11.54
C LEU A 30 4.97 -1.67 -12.42
N GLN A 31 4.22 -2.66 -11.91
CA GLN A 31 3.10 -3.26 -12.60
C GLN A 31 1.78 -2.94 -11.91
N GLN A 32 0.72 -2.84 -12.69
CA GLN A 32 -0.63 -2.69 -12.15
C GLN A 32 -1.09 -4.00 -11.47
N PRO A 33 -1.46 -3.96 -10.18
CA PRO A 33 -2.04 -5.11 -9.49
C PRO A 33 -3.26 -5.64 -10.22
N TRP A 34 -3.24 -6.93 -10.54
CA TRP A 34 -4.37 -7.60 -11.20
C TRP A 34 -4.79 -6.97 -12.53
N GLY A 35 -3.89 -6.31 -13.27
CA GLY A 35 -4.25 -5.50 -14.46
C GLY A 35 -4.94 -6.25 -15.61
N LYS A 36 -5.00 -7.58 -15.58
CA LYS A 36 -5.73 -8.43 -16.55
C LYS A 36 -7.10 -8.89 -16.04
N MET A 37 -7.57 -8.38 -14.91
CA MET A 37 -8.81 -8.75 -14.25
C MET A 37 -9.71 -7.54 -14.05
N ASN A 38 -11.01 -7.71 -14.26
CA ASN A 38 -11.99 -6.71 -13.84
C ASN A 38 -12.23 -6.78 -12.32
N PRO A 39 -12.87 -5.77 -11.69
CA PRO A 39 -13.08 -5.74 -10.24
C PRO A 39 -13.76 -6.98 -9.66
N MET A 40 -14.78 -7.53 -10.34
CA MET A 40 -15.47 -8.74 -9.90
C MET A 40 -14.58 -9.99 -9.95
N GLN A 41 -13.72 -10.09 -10.96
CA GLN A 41 -12.73 -11.17 -11.04
C GLN A 41 -11.69 -11.06 -9.91
N VAL A 42 -11.29 -9.84 -9.52
CA VAL A 42 -10.40 -9.63 -8.38
C VAL A 42 -11.06 -10.06 -7.07
N VAL A 43 -12.34 -9.74 -6.87
CA VAL A 43 -13.13 -10.22 -5.71
C VAL A 43 -13.09 -11.74 -5.64
N GLY A 44 -13.36 -12.44 -6.75
CA GLY A 44 -13.28 -13.89 -6.84
C GLY A 44 -11.89 -14.45 -6.54
N ALA A 45 -10.87 -13.92 -7.21
CA ALA A 45 -9.50 -14.42 -7.14
C ALA A 45 -8.88 -14.22 -5.74
N VAL A 46 -9.03 -13.03 -5.16
CA VAL A 46 -8.41 -12.67 -3.88
C VAL A 46 -9.28 -13.14 -2.71
N GLY A 47 -10.59 -12.88 -2.80
CA GLY A 47 -11.55 -13.18 -1.74
C GLY A 47 -11.79 -14.66 -1.57
N PHE A 48 -11.85 -15.46 -2.65
CA PHE A 48 -12.33 -16.84 -2.56
C PHE A 48 -11.33 -17.89 -3.05
N GLN A 49 -10.40 -17.53 -3.94
CA GLN A 49 -9.42 -18.48 -4.50
C GLN A 49 -8.04 -18.37 -3.86
N HIS A 50 -7.88 -17.51 -2.85
CA HIS A 50 -6.60 -17.22 -2.19
C HIS A 50 -5.46 -16.88 -3.16
N ARG A 51 -5.78 -16.34 -4.35
CA ARG A 51 -4.77 -15.96 -5.33
C ARG A 51 -3.91 -14.81 -4.78
N ARG A 52 -2.63 -14.80 -5.15
CA ARG A 52 -1.68 -13.72 -4.87
C ARG A 52 -1.03 -13.24 -6.17
N LEU A 53 -0.43 -12.06 -6.11
CA LEU A 53 0.39 -11.55 -7.21
C LEU A 53 1.73 -12.28 -7.18
N ASP A 54 2.22 -12.66 -8.35
CA ASP A 54 3.53 -13.30 -8.47
C ASP A 54 4.62 -12.27 -8.13
N ILE A 55 5.54 -12.63 -7.24
CA ILE A 55 6.70 -11.80 -6.92
C ILE A 55 7.85 -12.24 -7.83
N PRO A 56 8.31 -11.40 -8.77
CA PRO A 56 9.41 -11.77 -9.67
C PRO A 56 10.74 -11.92 -8.92
N ASP A 57 11.63 -12.78 -9.44
CA ASP A 57 12.94 -13.08 -8.84
C ASP A 57 13.91 -11.88 -8.77
N PHE A 58 13.64 -10.80 -9.52
CA PHE A 58 14.46 -9.59 -9.45
C PHE A 58 14.18 -8.75 -8.20
N VAL A 59 13.06 -8.98 -7.51
CA VAL A 59 12.71 -8.26 -6.28
C VAL A 59 13.62 -8.77 -5.16
N ASP A 60 14.23 -7.83 -4.42
CA ASP A 60 15.12 -8.17 -3.29
C ASP A 60 14.43 -9.15 -2.32
N PRO A 61 15.10 -10.25 -1.90
CA PRO A 61 14.46 -11.28 -1.08
C PRO A 61 13.86 -10.78 0.24
N ALA A 62 14.46 -9.76 0.87
CA ALA A 62 13.92 -9.20 2.10
C ALA A 62 12.65 -8.39 1.85
N ILE A 63 12.57 -7.71 0.71
CA ILE A 63 11.36 -7.02 0.25
C ILE A 63 10.27 -8.03 -0.15
N ALA A 64 10.63 -9.09 -0.87
CA ALA A 64 9.71 -10.15 -1.25
C ALA A 64 9.07 -10.84 -0.03
N ASP A 65 9.87 -11.13 1.00
CA ASP A 65 9.40 -11.66 2.29
C ASP A 65 8.46 -10.68 3.00
N LEU A 66 8.80 -9.39 3.03
CA LEU A 66 7.94 -8.36 3.63
C LEU A 66 6.59 -8.25 2.92
N ILE A 67 6.58 -8.18 1.59
CA ILE A 67 5.35 -8.19 0.76
C ILE A 67 4.52 -9.42 1.11
N SER A 68 5.15 -10.60 1.14
CA SER A 68 4.51 -11.89 1.43
C SER A 68 3.85 -11.94 2.81
N LYS A 69 4.50 -11.37 3.82
CA LYS A 69 3.97 -11.26 5.19
C LYS A 69 2.80 -10.29 5.28
N CYS A 70 2.85 -9.16 4.58
CA CYS A 70 1.80 -8.16 4.59
C CYS A 70 0.46 -8.70 4.05
N TRP A 71 0.48 -9.57 3.03
CA TRP A 71 -0.74 -10.07 2.38
C TRP A 71 -1.12 -11.53 2.74
N GLN A 72 -0.76 -11.99 3.94
CA GLN A 72 -1.20 -13.29 4.46
C GLN A 72 -2.74 -13.40 4.47
N THR A 73 -3.26 -14.61 4.22
CA THR A 73 -4.71 -14.85 4.27
C THR A 73 -5.26 -14.60 5.67
N ASP A 74 -4.61 -15.19 6.68
CA ASP A 74 -4.92 -14.90 8.09
C ASP A 74 -4.39 -13.52 8.48
N SER A 75 -5.30 -12.62 8.87
CA SER A 75 -4.97 -11.25 9.29
C SER A 75 -4.09 -11.21 10.55
N LYS A 76 -4.15 -12.25 11.39
CA LYS A 76 -3.33 -12.35 12.61
C LYS A 76 -1.85 -12.60 12.30
N LEU A 77 -1.55 -13.21 11.16
CA LEU A 77 -0.18 -13.47 10.70
C LEU A 77 0.45 -12.24 10.01
N ARG A 78 -0.35 -11.20 9.74
CA ARG A 78 0.16 -9.97 9.14
C ARG A 78 0.89 -9.14 10.20
N PRO A 79 2.07 -8.57 9.87
CA PRO A 79 2.81 -7.73 10.78
C PRO A 79 2.05 -6.44 11.08
N SER A 80 2.33 -5.82 12.21
CA SER A 80 1.95 -4.45 12.50
C SER A 80 2.78 -3.46 11.65
N PHE A 81 2.27 -2.24 11.45
CA PHE A 81 3.06 -1.19 10.82
C PHE A 81 4.37 -0.86 11.57
N ALA A 82 4.40 -1.04 12.90
CA ALA A 82 5.62 -0.87 13.69
C ALA A 82 6.70 -1.89 13.28
N GLU A 83 6.33 -3.15 13.09
CA GLU A 83 7.23 -4.22 12.63
C GLU A 83 7.67 -4.01 11.19
N ILE A 84 6.76 -3.59 10.31
CA ILE A 84 7.06 -3.21 8.92
C ILE A 84 8.10 -2.10 8.89
N MET A 85 7.89 -1.02 9.66
CA MET A 85 8.83 0.10 9.74
C MET A 85 10.19 -0.32 10.28
N ALA A 86 10.25 -1.20 11.29
CA ALA A 86 11.50 -1.74 11.80
C ALA A 86 12.25 -2.57 10.75
N CYS A 87 11.53 -3.37 9.96
CA CYS A 87 12.09 -4.12 8.83
C CYS A 87 12.67 -3.17 7.77
N LEU A 88 11.88 -2.20 7.30
CA LEU A 88 12.30 -1.24 6.27
C LEU A 88 13.51 -0.41 6.70
N LYS A 89 13.58 0.05 7.95
CA LYS A 89 14.74 0.79 8.50
C LYS A 89 16.02 -0.02 8.43
N ARG A 90 15.96 -1.35 8.60
CA ARG A 90 17.14 -2.22 8.48
C ARG A 90 17.61 -2.39 7.04
N LEU A 91 16.70 -2.23 6.06
CA LEU A 91 17.00 -2.32 4.64
C LEU A 91 17.50 -0.99 4.06
N GLN A 92 17.24 0.12 4.75
CA GLN A 92 17.82 1.42 4.41
C GLN A 92 19.34 1.37 4.63
N LYS A 93 20.10 1.42 3.53
CA LYS A 93 21.51 1.84 3.61
C LYS A 93 21.54 3.28 4.12
N PRO A 94 22.53 3.68 4.94
CA PRO A 94 22.69 5.07 5.30
C PRO A 94 22.77 5.88 4.00
N VAL A 95 21.81 6.77 3.79
CA VAL A 95 21.84 7.70 2.66
C VAL A 95 22.98 8.67 2.95
N THR A 96 24.18 8.35 2.49
CA THR A 96 25.29 9.30 2.44
C THR A 96 24.98 10.33 1.37
N GLY A 97 24.32 11.41 1.78
CA GLY A 97 24.24 12.66 1.03
C GLY A 97 23.41 12.63 -0.24
N SER A 98 22.11 12.92 -0.12
CA SER A 98 21.37 13.58 -1.20
C SER A 98 20.58 14.72 -0.60
N ASN A 99 21.12 15.94 -0.74
CA ASN A 99 20.40 17.19 -0.57
C ASN A 99 19.19 17.16 -1.52
N ILE A 100 18.04 16.70 -1.03
CA ILE A 100 16.77 16.99 -1.66
C ILE A 100 16.26 18.26 -0.95
N PRO A 101 16.28 19.44 -1.60
CA PRO A 101 15.67 20.62 -1.03
C PRO A 101 14.18 20.31 -0.80
N ARG A 102 13.77 20.28 0.47
CA ARG A 102 12.36 20.16 0.83
C ARG A 102 11.64 21.39 0.24
N PRO A 103 10.57 21.24 -0.56
CA PRO A 103 9.76 22.38 -0.93
C PRO A 103 9.19 22.99 0.35
N VAL A 104 9.51 24.25 0.60
CA VAL A 104 8.96 25.02 1.72
C VAL A 104 7.47 25.23 1.42
N PRO A 105 6.56 24.93 2.36
CA PRO A 105 5.16 25.26 2.16
C PRO A 105 5.00 26.78 2.16
N THR A 106 4.71 27.35 0.98
CA THR A 106 4.28 28.74 0.86
C THR A 106 2.88 28.86 1.45
N SER A 107 2.80 29.41 2.65
CA SER A 107 1.55 29.91 3.23
C SER A 107 1.08 31.12 2.43
N SER A 108 0.18 30.92 1.47
CA SER A 108 -0.63 32.02 0.92
C SER A 108 -1.94 32.10 1.68
N SER A 109 -1.92 32.87 2.77
CA SER A 109 -3.14 33.50 3.30
C SER A 109 -3.59 34.58 2.33
N SER A 110 -4.84 34.54 1.89
CA SER A 110 -5.63 35.74 1.59
C SER A 110 -7.12 35.37 1.56
N LEU A 111 -7.79 35.74 2.65
CA LEU A 111 -9.21 36.07 2.66
C LEU A 111 -9.45 37.24 1.71
N THR A 112 -10.43 37.12 0.82
CA THR A 112 -11.21 38.25 0.33
C THR A 112 -12.67 37.82 0.17
N THR A 113 -13.52 38.49 0.94
CA THR A 113 -14.98 38.43 1.04
C THR A 113 -15.69 39.17 -0.10
N GLU A 114 -16.85 38.61 -0.54
CA GLU A 114 -18.11 39.26 -1.01
C GLU A 114 -18.14 40.01 -2.37
N PRO A 115 -19.32 40.25 -3.03
CA PRO A 115 -20.72 39.93 -2.65
C PRO A 115 -21.62 39.27 -3.73
N GLU A 116 -22.80 38.88 -3.25
CA GLU A 116 -24.11 38.66 -3.88
C GLU A 116 -24.37 39.35 -5.26
N GLN A 117 -24.91 38.59 -6.24
CA GLN A 117 -25.69 39.18 -7.33
C GLN A 117 -26.88 38.28 -7.71
N LYS A 118 -28.05 38.84 -7.42
CA LYS A 118 -29.43 38.49 -7.79
C LYS A 118 -29.62 38.41 -9.31
N ASP A 119 -30.24 37.34 -9.79
CA ASP A 119 -31.37 37.30 -10.75
C ASP A 119 -31.98 35.89 -10.80
#